data_AF-A0A646KGL8-F1
#
_entry.id   AF-A0A646KGL8-F1
#
_cell.length_a   1.000
_cell.length_b   1.000
_cell.length_c   1.000
_cell.angle_alpha   90.00
_cell.angle_beta   90.00
_cell.angle_gamma   90.00
#
_symmetry.space_group_name_H-M   'P 1'
#
loop_
_entity.id
_entity.type
_entity.pdbx_description
1 polymer ?
#
loop_
_entity_poly.entity_id
_entity_poly.type
_entity_poly.pdbx_seq_one_letter_code
_entity_poly.pdbx_strand_id
1 'polypeptide(L)'
;MTHPFASSQAPISRDPYFFLSYARIPSTEEERSREHPDQDLVDFHRELCRHIMQLTDHDGSEAPGFLDRSMGIGADWERNLKTALATCQVFVPVYTKRYFSREWCGKEWDAFARRQARQHLTRPYTVNAIVPVLWLSPGHLNLPPVAEAVQYIHPDLGTSYLKMGLYGLREAGYAIQYRRAVWGIAQTIVKVAQQARLDPCDPELFDDLRNVFEEGP
;
A
#
# COMPACT_ATOMS: atom_id res chain seq x y z
N MET A 1 44.98 -22.82 14.13
CA MET A 1 44.74 -21.64 13.27
C MET A 1 43.24 -21.50 13.13
N THR A 2 42.66 -20.53 13.85
CA THR A 2 41.22 -20.31 13.98
C THR A 2 40.86 -19.17 13.03
N HIS A 3 40.09 -19.44 11.97
CA HIS A 3 39.47 -18.39 11.18
C HIS A 3 38.10 -18.08 11.79
N PRO A 4 37.79 -16.82 12.15
CA PRO A 4 36.45 -16.46 12.56
C PRO A 4 35.54 -16.44 11.33
N PHE A 5 34.39 -17.10 11.44
CA PHE A 5 33.28 -16.95 10.49
C PHE A 5 32.82 -15.50 10.51
N ALA A 6 32.99 -14.80 9.40
CA ALA A 6 32.29 -13.55 9.16
C ALA A 6 30.79 -13.86 9.16
N SER A 7 30.04 -13.30 10.10
CA SER A 7 28.59 -13.28 10.06
C SER A 7 28.16 -12.53 8.80
N SER A 8 27.85 -13.27 7.74
CA SER A 8 27.13 -12.74 6.58
C SER A 8 25.76 -12.33 7.07
N GLN A 9 25.59 -11.05 7.39
CA GLN A 9 24.29 -10.46 7.60
C GLN A 9 23.51 -10.68 6.30
N ALA A 10 22.49 -11.54 6.34
CA ALA A 10 21.62 -11.74 5.19
C ALA A 10 21.14 -10.35 4.71
N PRO A 11 21.11 -10.08 3.40
CA PRO A 11 20.53 -8.83 2.93
C PRO A 11 19.15 -8.70 3.56
N ILE A 12 18.85 -7.55 4.18
CA ILE A 12 17.50 -7.25 4.65
C ILE A 12 16.60 -7.44 3.42
N SER A 13 15.76 -8.47 3.42
CA SER A 13 14.90 -8.75 2.27
C SER A 13 14.03 -7.53 2.04
N ARG A 14 13.91 -7.08 0.79
CA ARG A 14 13.07 -5.93 0.40
C ARG A 14 11.62 -6.36 0.22
N ASP A 15 11.14 -7.16 1.15
CA ASP A 15 9.78 -7.65 1.21
C ASP A 15 9.02 -6.90 2.29
N PRO A 16 7.75 -6.52 2.01
CA PRO A 16 6.98 -6.80 0.79
C PRO A 16 7.29 -5.85 -0.39
N TYR A 17 6.95 -6.22 -1.62
CA TYR A 17 6.92 -5.29 -2.76
C TYR A 17 6.01 -4.09 -2.49
N PHE A 18 4.85 -4.33 -1.87
CA PHE A 18 3.91 -3.26 -1.56
C PHE A 18 3.25 -3.40 -0.20
N PHE A 19 2.86 -2.26 0.35
CA PHE A 19 1.98 -2.15 1.50
C PHE A 19 0.61 -1.64 1.03
N LEU A 20 -0.46 -2.42 1.22
CA LEU A 20 -1.82 -1.99 0.88
C LEU A 20 -2.48 -1.32 2.09
N SER A 21 -2.53 0.01 2.06
CA SER A 21 -3.16 0.82 3.10
C SER A 21 -4.63 1.05 2.75
N TYR A 22 -5.55 0.58 3.60
CA TYR A 22 -6.99 0.73 3.40
C TYR A 22 -7.71 0.99 4.73
N ALA A 23 -8.88 1.63 4.64
CA ALA A 23 -9.73 1.81 5.81
C ALA A 23 -10.78 0.71 5.91
N ARG A 24 -10.70 -0.05 7.00
CA ARG A 24 -11.63 -1.13 7.33
C ARG A 24 -13.06 -0.64 7.55
N ILE A 25 -14.01 -1.45 7.08
CA ILE A 25 -15.43 -1.30 7.41
C ILE A 25 -15.66 -1.96 8.77
N PRO A 26 -16.34 -1.31 9.73
CA PRO A 26 -16.56 -1.87 11.06
C PRO A 26 -17.57 -2.99 10.90
N SER A 27 -17.27 -4.16 11.43
CA SER A 27 -18.23 -5.27 11.54
C SER A 27 -18.74 -5.38 12.96
N THR A 28 -20.04 -5.58 13.11
CA THR A 28 -20.65 -6.05 14.36
C THR A 28 -20.34 -7.54 14.58
N GLU A 29 -20.47 -8.04 15.81
CA GLU A 29 -20.22 -9.45 16.11
C GLU A 29 -21.17 -10.40 15.35
N GLU A 30 -22.41 -9.97 15.08
CA GLU A 30 -23.40 -10.73 14.30
C GLU A 30 -23.00 -10.85 12.80
N GLU A 31 -22.32 -9.85 12.26
CA GLU A 31 -21.85 -9.83 10.86
C GLU A 31 -20.60 -10.70 10.64
N ARG A 32 -19.91 -11.12 11.70
CA ARG A 32 -18.73 -12.02 11.59
C ARG A 32 -19.09 -13.43 11.11
N SER A 33 -20.37 -13.77 11.10
CA SER A 33 -20.91 -15.01 10.54
C SER A 33 -21.29 -14.89 9.05
N ARG A 34 -21.19 -13.67 8.47
CA ARG A 34 -21.36 -13.39 7.03
C ARG A 34 -19.99 -13.12 6.38
N GLU A 35 -19.99 -12.98 5.05
CA GLU A 35 -18.82 -12.54 4.29
C GLU A 35 -18.25 -11.24 4.89
N HIS A 36 -16.92 -11.21 5.11
CA HIS A 36 -16.26 -10.09 5.78
C HIS A 36 -16.54 -8.78 5.02
N PRO A 37 -16.85 -7.64 5.66
CA PRO A 37 -17.25 -6.44 4.95
C PRO A 37 -16.16 -5.89 4.02
N ASP A 38 -14.89 -6.23 4.30
CA ASP A 38 -13.74 -5.89 3.45
C ASP A 38 -13.34 -7.01 2.46
N GLN A 39 -14.18 -8.02 2.21
CA GLN A 39 -13.83 -9.19 1.39
C GLN A 39 -13.37 -8.81 -0.02
N ASP A 40 -14.05 -7.85 -0.67
CA ASP A 40 -13.64 -7.34 -1.98
C ASP A 40 -12.21 -6.79 -2.00
N LEU A 41 -11.78 -6.12 -0.93
CA LEU A 41 -10.42 -5.59 -0.78
C LEU A 41 -9.39 -6.69 -0.53
N VAL A 42 -9.75 -7.69 0.26
CA VAL A 42 -8.91 -8.87 0.49
C VAL A 42 -8.70 -9.65 -0.81
N ASP A 43 -9.74 -9.79 -1.63
CA ASP A 43 -9.63 -10.46 -2.92
C ASP A 43 -8.81 -9.62 -3.91
N PHE A 44 -9.01 -8.31 -3.94
CA PHE A 44 -8.16 -7.40 -4.72
C PHE A 44 -6.67 -7.49 -4.32
N HIS A 45 -6.36 -7.52 -3.02
CA HIS A 45 -4.99 -7.74 -2.53
C HIS A 45 -4.40 -9.06 -3.04
N ARG A 46 -5.20 -10.14 -2.99
CA ARG A 46 -4.79 -11.46 -3.48
C ARG A 46 -4.54 -11.45 -4.98
N GLU A 47 -5.39 -10.79 -5.76
CA GLU A 47 -5.19 -10.62 -7.21
C GLU A 47 -3.89 -9.86 -7.52
N LEU A 48 -3.62 -8.76 -6.81
CA LEU A 48 -2.36 -8.02 -6.95
C LEU A 48 -1.14 -8.88 -6.62
N CYS A 49 -1.17 -9.63 -5.52
CA CYS A 49 -0.07 -10.51 -5.14
C CYS A 49 0.20 -11.56 -6.23
N ARG A 50 -0.86 -12.17 -6.79
CA ARG A 50 -0.73 -13.13 -7.90
C ARG A 50 -0.10 -12.48 -9.13
N HIS A 51 -0.53 -11.28 -9.51
CA HIS A 51 0.04 -10.60 -10.67
C HIS A 51 1.50 -10.20 -10.46
N ILE A 52 1.86 -9.68 -9.29
CA ILE A 52 3.24 -9.31 -8.97
C ILE A 52 4.14 -10.54 -9.00
N MET A 53 3.70 -11.68 -8.44
CA MET A 53 4.42 -12.95 -8.55
C MET A 53 4.68 -13.42 -9.99
N GLN A 54 3.83 -13.04 -10.95
CA GLN A 54 4.07 -13.35 -12.38
C GLN A 54 4.97 -12.33 -13.07
N LEU A 55 5.07 -11.12 -12.52
CA LEU A 55 5.83 -10.00 -13.09
C LEU A 55 7.26 -9.90 -12.55
N THR A 56 7.59 -10.67 -11.49
CA THR A 56 8.87 -10.58 -10.77
C THR A 56 9.47 -11.97 -10.54
N ASP A 57 10.71 -11.98 -10.06
CA ASP A 57 11.46 -13.17 -9.63
C ASP A 57 11.30 -13.47 -8.13
N HIS A 58 10.26 -12.91 -7.49
CA HIS A 58 9.96 -13.13 -6.08
C HIS A 58 9.84 -14.64 -5.78
N ASP A 59 10.56 -15.13 -4.77
CA ASP A 59 10.71 -16.57 -4.49
C ASP A 59 9.47 -17.23 -3.88
N GLY A 60 8.57 -16.42 -3.33
CA GLY A 60 7.31 -16.86 -2.73
C GLY A 60 7.45 -17.35 -1.29
N SER A 61 8.60 -17.10 -0.65
CA SER A 61 8.82 -17.38 0.78
C SER A 61 7.86 -16.59 1.66
N GLU A 62 7.58 -15.34 1.28
CA GLU A 62 6.54 -14.49 1.85
C GLU A 62 5.56 -13.97 0.78
N ALA A 63 4.48 -13.31 1.21
CA ALA A 63 3.58 -12.66 0.26
C ALA A 63 4.24 -11.36 -0.26
N PRO A 64 4.19 -11.08 -1.58
CA PRO A 64 4.77 -9.85 -2.13
C PRO A 64 4.01 -8.58 -1.69
N GLY A 65 2.85 -8.72 -1.05
CA GLY A 65 2.06 -7.61 -0.55
C GLY A 65 1.70 -7.77 0.92
N PHE A 66 1.92 -6.74 1.71
CA PHE A 66 1.40 -6.66 3.08
C PHE A 66 0.00 -6.04 3.08
N LEU A 67 -0.88 -6.63 3.89
CA LEU A 67 -2.23 -6.12 4.18
C LEU A 67 -2.49 -6.32 5.67
N ASP A 68 -2.75 -5.25 6.42
CA ASP A 68 -3.16 -5.42 7.81
C ASP A 68 -4.60 -5.94 7.90
N ARG A 69 -4.71 -7.19 8.35
CA ARG A 69 -5.99 -7.88 8.58
C ARG A 69 -6.37 -7.98 10.05
N SER A 70 -5.50 -7.56 10.96
CA SER A 70 -5.67 -7.79 12.40
C SER A 70 -6.34 -6.60 13.09
N MET A 71 -7.39 -6.83 13.89
CA MET A 71 -7.97 -5.78 14.75
C MET A 71 -6.93 -5.44 15.81
N GLY A 72 -6.20 -4.34 15.62
CA GLY A 72 -4.98 -4.00 16.34
C GLY A 72 -5.10 -4.13 17.85
N ILE A 73 -4.65 -5.26 18.39
CA ILE A 73 -4.57 -5.49 19.82
C ILE A 73 -3.17 -6.01 20.11
N GLY A 74 -2.34 -5.16 20.70
CA GLY A 74 -1.03 -5.52 21.26
C GLY A 74 0.17 -4.92 20.54
N ALA A 75 1.29 -4.86 21.27
CA ALA A 75 2.56 -4.31 20.80
C ALA A 75 3.13 -5.08 19.58
N ASP A 76 2.81 -6.37 19.45
CA ASP A 76 3.27 -7.18 18.32
C ASP A 76 2.66 -6.76 16.99
N TRP A 77 1.40 -6.29 17.00
CA TRP A 77 0.74 -5.77 15.80
C TRP A 77 1.42 -4.49 15.31
N GLU A 78 1.62 -3.52 16.20
CA GLU A 78 2.22 -2.23 15.85
C GLU A 78 3.64 -2.43 15.33
N ARG A 79 4.41 -3.33 15.95
CA ARG A 79 5.74 -3.72 15.47
C ARG A 79 5.70 -4.29 14.06
N ASN A 80 4.81 -5.23 13.77
CA ASN A 80 4.71 -5.83 12.44
C ASN A 80 4.32 -4.80 11.37
N LEU A 81 3.41 -3.88 11.69
CA LEU A 81 3.01 -2.80 10.81
C LEU A 81 4.16 -1.83 10.53
N LYS A 82 4.85 -1.37 11.58
CA LYS A 82 6.04 -0.51 11.46
C LYS A 82 7.13 -1.19 10.64
N THR A 83 7.40 -2.47 10.87
CA THR A 83 8.35 -3.26 10.05
C THR A 83 7.93 -3.27 8.59
N ALA A 84 6.66 -3.56 8.28
CA ALA A 84 6.18 -3.58 6.91
C ALA A 84 6.30 -2.21 6.21
N LEU A 85 6.02 -1.10 6.90
CA LEU A 85 6.23 0.26 6.37
C LEU A 85 7.72 0.60 6.21
N ALA A 86 8.57 0.07 7.10
CA ALA A 86 10.01 0.28 7.10
C ALA A 86 10.70 -0.48 5.96
N THR A 87 10.13 -1.59 5.48
CA THR A 87 10.76 -2.44 4.45
C THR A 87 10.07 -2.36 3.08
N CYS A 88 8.77 -2.07 3.01
CA CYS A 88 8.03 -2.15 1.73
C CYS A 88 8.60 -1.24 0.64
N GLN A 89 8.52 -1.64 -0.62
CA GLN A 89 9.07 -0.83 -1.72
C GLN A 89 8.07 0.21 -2.24
N VAL A 90 6.77 -0.09 -2.19
CA VAL A 90 5.70 0.78 -2.69
C VAL A 90 4.57 0.88 -1.68
N PHE A 91 4.11 2.10 -1.43
CA PHE A 91 2.92 2.35 -0.63
C PHE A 91 1.69 2.47 -1.52
N VAL A 92 0.67 1.66 -1.27
CA VAL A 92 -0.53 1.56 -2.11
C VAL A 92 -1.75 1.97 -1.28
N PRO A 93 -2.07 3.26 -1.22
CA PRO A 93 -3.26 3.74 -0.52
C PRO A 93 -4.53 3.50 -1.35
N VAL A 94 -5.54 2.89 -0.73
CA VAL A 94 -6.84 2.62 -1.36
C VAL A 94 -7.81 3.74 -1.07
N TYR A 95 -8.06 4.58 -2.07
CA TYR A 95 -8.85 5.79 -1.95
C TYR A 95 -10.33 5.47 -1.82
N THR A 96 -10.84 5.67 -0.61
CA THR A 96 -12.25 5.69 -0.26
C THR A 96 -12.52 6.94 0.59
N LYS A 97 -13.79 7.35 0.74
CA LYS A 97 -14.13 8.44 1.67
C LYS A 97 -13.66 8.14 3.10
N ARG A 98 -13.74 6.89 3.50
CA ARG A 98 -13.33 6.43 4.84
C ARG A 98 -11.81 6.44 5.02
N TYR A 99 -11.05 6.16 3.96
CA TYR A 99 -9.59 6.16 4.00
C TYR A 99 -9.04 7.46 4.57
N PHE A 100 -9.51 8.58 4.04
CA PHE A 100 -9.09 9.92 4.45
C PHE A 100 -9.66 10.38 5.79
N SER A 101 -10.56 9.61 6.41
CA SER A 101 -11.12 9.92 7.73
C SER A 101 -10.54 9.04 8.85
N ARG A 102 -9.57 8.17 8.54
CA ARG A 102 -8.97 7.26 9.52
C ARG A 102 -7.58 7.74 9.89
N GLU A 103 -7.41 8.10 11.16
CA GLU A 103 -6.16 8.57 11.74
C GLU A 103 -4.98 7.67 11.39
N TRP A 104 -5.18 6.35 11.52
CA TRP A 104 -4.11 5.39 11.27
C TRP A 104 -3.67 5.34 9.82
N CYS A 105 -4.57 5.52 8.86
CA CYS A 105 -4.22 5.63 7.44
C CYS A 105 -3.37 6.87 7.16
N GLY A 106 -3.64 7.98 7.86
CA GLY A 106 -2.79 9.17 7.80
C GLY A 106 -1.41 8.92 8.41
N LYS A 107 -1.32 8.19 9.53
CA LYS A 107 -0.04 7.82 10.14
C LYS A 107 0.79 6.88 9.27
N GLU A 108 0.17 5.89 8.64
CA GLU A 108 0.83 5.01 7.66
C GLU A 108 1.39 5.82 6.48
N TRP A 109 0.63 6.80 5.99
CA TRP A 109 1.08 7.71 4.94
C TRP A 109 2.28 8.55 5.40
N ASP A 110 2.22 9.13 6.60
CA ASP A 110 3.30 9.93 7.19
C ASP A 110 4.60 9.11 7.29
N ALA A 111 4.50 7.87 7.79
CA ALA A 111 5.63 6.95 7.91
C ALA A 111 6.35 6.76 6.57
N PHE A 112 5.59 6.44 5.53
CA PHE A 112 6.15 6.18 4.21
C PHE A 112 6.68 7.47 3.55
N ALA A 113 5.95 8.58 3.68
CA ALA A 113 6.37 9.88 3.16
C ALA A 113 7.69 10.36 3.79
N ARG A 114 7.87 10.19 5.11
CA ARG A 114 9.12 10.51 5.82
C ARG A 114 10.29 9.66 5.33
N ARG A 115 10.08 8.35 5.19
CA ARG A 115 11.11 7.43 4.66
C ARG A 115 11.54 7.85 3.26
N GLN A 116 10.58 8.13 2.39
CA GLN A 116 10.84 8.62 1.04
C GLN A 116 11.60 9.96 1.06
N ALA A 117 11.17 10.94 1.85
CA ALA A 117 11.85 12.23 1.97
C ALA A 117 13.30 12.07 2.46
N ARG A 118 13.55 11.21 3.46
CA ARG A 118 14.90 10.95 3.98
C ARG A 118 15.82 10.36 2.92
N GLN A 119 15.33 9.43 2.11
CA GLN A 119 16.12 8.89 0.99
C GLN A 119 16.36 9.95 -0.09
N HIS A 120 15.40 10.84 -0.37
CA HIS A 120 15.58 11.91 -1.36
C HIS A 120 16.81 12.80 -1.07
N LEU A 121 17.09 13.04 0.21
CA LEU A 121 18.22 13.86 0.66
C LEU A 121 19.58 13.25 0.28
N THR A 122 19.68 11.93 0.20
CA THR A 122 20.93 11.21 -0.11
C THR A 122 20.97 10.69 -1.55
N ARG A 123 19.80 10.36 -2.11
CA ARG A 123 19.62 9.84 -3.45
C ARG A 123 18.29 10.35 -4.02
N PRO A 124 18.33 11.40 -4.87
CA PRO A 124 17.14 11.87 -5.54
C PRO A 124 16.50 10.73 -6.33
N TYR A 125 15.27 10.37 -5.96
CA TYR A 125 14.45 9.45 -6.74
C TYR A 125 13.79 10.21 -7.89
N THR A 126 13.53 9.51 -8.99
CA THR A 126 12.86 10.09 -10.17
C THR A 126 11.35 9.93 -10.14
N VAL A 127 10.81 9.09 -9.24
CA VAL A 127 9.39 8.76 -9.13
C VAL A 127 8.95 8.65 -7.67
N ASN A 128 7.72 9.06 -7.37
CA ASN A 128 7.12 8.86 -6.06
C ASN A 128 6.74 7.37 -5.89
N ALA A 129 7.13 6.77 -4.77
CA ALA A 129 6.86 5.37 -4.41
C ALA A 129 5.45 5.14 -3.84
N ILE A 130 4.53 6.10 -4.02
CA ILE A 130 3.12 6.00 -3.66
C ILE A 130 2.29 5.75 -4.92
N VAL A 131 1.57 4.63 -4.96
CA VAL A 131 0.68 4.23 -6.07
C VAL A 131 -0.77 4.17 -5.56
N PRO A 132 -1.57 5.25 -5.74
CA PRO A 132 -2.94 5.28 -5.25
C PRO A 132 -3.86 4.39 -6.09
N VAL A 133 -4.80 3.73 -5.40
CA VAL A 133 -5.85 2.92 -6.02
C VAL A 133 -7.20 3.61 -5.81
N LEU A 134 -7.87 3.99 -6.90
CA LEU A 134 -9.23 4.52 -6.87
C LEU A 134 -10.20 3.37 -6.62
N TRP A 135 -10.65 3.21 -5.38
CA TRP A 135 -11.70 2.24 -5.07
C TRP A 135 -13.07 2.78 -5.51
N LEU A 136 -13.31 4.06 -5.23
CA LEU A 136 -14.50 4.80 -5.64
C LEU A 136 -14.15 5.82 -6.73
N SER A 137 -15.17 6.25 -7.47
CA SER A 137 -15.06 7.38 -8.39
C SER A 137 -14.53 8.63 -7.66
N PRO A 138 -13.61 9.41 -8.27
CA PRO A 138 -13.08 10.64 -7.68
C PRO A 138 -14.15 11.62 -7.19
N GLY A 139 -15.33 11.68 -7.84
CA GLY A 139 -16.43 12.54 -7.41
C GLY A 139 -17.05 12.20 -6.04
N HIS A 140 -16.70 11.06 -5.45
CA HIS A 140 -17.12 10.66 -4.10
C HIS A 140 -16.03 10.86 -3.05
N LEU A 141 -14.86 11.40 -3.43
CA LEU A 141 -13.70 11.58 -2.56
C LEU A 141 -13.53 13.06 -2.21
N ASN A 142 -13.22 13.31 -0.93
CA ASN A 142 -12.67 14.59 -0.49
C ASN A 142 -11.19 14.33 -0.20
N LEU A 143 -10.31 14.76 -1.10
CA LEU A 143 -8.88 14.47 -1.00
C LEU A 143 -8.20 15.49 -0.08
N PRO A 144 -7.42 15.06 0.94
CA PRO A 144 -6.55 15.97 1.67
C PRO A 144 -5.39 16.44 0.76
N PRO A 145 -4.75 17.59 1.05
CA PRO A 145 -3.69 18.15 0.19
C PRO A 145 -2.56 17.18 -0.14
N VAL A 146 -2.16 16.34 0.82
CA VAL A 146 -1.12 15.32 0.62
C VAL A 146 -1.50 14.27 -0.43
N ALA A 147 -2.78 13.95 -0.58
CA ALA A 147 -3.29 13.00 -1.54
C ALA A 147 -3.52 13.64 -2.92
N GLU A 148 -3.89 14.93 -2.97
CA GLU A 148 -3.99 15.71 -4.22
C GLU A 148 -2.62 15.91 -4.89
N ALA A 149 -1.56 16.05 -4.09
CA ALA A 149 -0.20 16.19 -4.58
C ALA A 149 0.35 14.92 -5.27
N VAL A 150 -0.27 13.77 -5.07
CA VAL A 150 0.15 12.51 -5.72
C VAL A 150 -0.41 12.44 -7.14
N GLN A 151 0.42 12.83 -8.10
CA GLN A 151 0.11 12.77 -9.53
C GLN A 151 0.27 11.34 -10.09
N TYR A 152 -0.58 10.40 -9.68
CA TYR A 152 -0.59 9.04 -10.23
C TYR A 152 -1.99 8.62 -10.64
N ILE A 153 -2.45 9.23 -11.73
CA ILE A 153 -3.52 8.69 -12.55
C ILE A 153 -2.88 8.30 -13.88
N HIS A 154 -2.35 7.08 -13.97
CA HIS A 154 -1.85 6.57 -15.24
C HIS A 154 -3.03 6.51 -16.23
N PRO A 155 -3.01 7.27 -17.34
CA PRO A 155 -4.06 7.21 -18.35
C PRO A 155 -4.26 5.78 -18.89
N ASP A 156 -3.18 5.00 -18.86
CA ASP A 156 -3.11 3.61 -19.31
C ASP A 156 -3.94 2.64 -18.45
N LEU A 157 -4.38 3.03 -17.25
CA LEU A 157 -5.26 2.20 -16.39
C LEU A 157 -6.72 2.16 -16.90
N GLY A 158 -7.06 2.96 -17.91
CA GLY A 158 -8.33 2.91 -18.61
C GLY A 158 -9.36 3.91 -18.07
N THR A 159 -10.07 4.56 -18.99
CA THR A 159 -11.03 5.64 -18.70
C THR A 159 -12.17 5.19 -17.78
N SER A 160 -12.65 3.94 -17.92
CA SER A 160 -13.70 3.40 -17.05
C SER A 160 -13.26 3.30 -15.59
N TYR A 161 -12.01 2.88 -15.33
CA TYR A 161 -11.46 2.83 -13.99
C TYR A 161 -11.34 4.23 -13.37
N LEU A 162 -10.81 5.20 -14.12
CA LEU A 162 -10.68 6.57 -13.64
C LEU A 162 -12.02 7.24 -13.34
N LYS A 163 -13.08 6.85 -14.06
CA LYS A 163 -14.43 7.37 -13.85
C LYS A 163 -15.16 6.68 -12.69
N MET A 164 -14.98 5.37 -12.51
CA MET A 164 -15.85 4.56 -11.64
C MET A 164 -15.16 4.05 -10.37
N GLY A 165 -13.82 3.97 -10.36
CA GLY A 165 -13.06 3.19 -9.39
C GLY A 165 -13.26 1.69 -9.54
N LEU A 166 -12.46 0.88 -8.83
CA LEU A 166 -12.56 -0.58 -8.88
C LEU A 166 -13.92 -1.11 -8.40
N TYR A 167 -14.47 -0.52 -7.34
CA TYR A 167 -15.76 -0.92 -6.78
C TYR A 167 -16.89 -0.66 -7.79
N GLY A 168 -16.91 0.53 -8.41
CA GLY A 168 -17.91 0.87 -9.42
C GLY A 168 -17.85 -0.04 -10.65
N LEU A 169 -16.66 -0.44 -11.09
CA LEU A 169 -16.50 -1.42 -12.18
C LEU A 169 -17.07 -2.79 -11.81
N ARG A 170 -16.85 -3.24 -10.57
CA ARG A 170 -17.39 -4.50 -10.05
C ARG A 170 -18.91 -4.47 -10.02
N GLU A 171 -19.50 -3.45 -9.39
CA GLU A 171 -20.96 -3.29 -9.27
C GLU A 171 -21.66 -3.15 -10.63
N ALA A 172 -21.01 -2.52 -11.61
CA ALA A 172 -21.55 -2.38 -12.95
C ALA A 172 -21.37 -3.63 -13.84
N GLY A 173 -20.75 -4.70 -13.34
CA GLY A 173 -20.48 -5.93 -14.10
C GLY A 173 -19.39 -5.78 -15.17
N TYR A 174 -18.54 -4.75 -15.09
CA TYR A 174 -17.48 -4.46 -16.06
C TYR A 174 -16.21 -5.28 -15.78
N ALA A 175 -16.35 -6.61 -15.80
CA ALA A 175 -15.31 -7.54 -15.37
C ALA A 175 -14.01 -7.45 -16.21
N ILE A 176 -14.11 -7.16 -17.51
CA ILE A 176 -12.93 -7.00 -18.38
C ILE A 176 -12.14 -5.75 -17.99
N GLN A 177 -12.84 -4.65 -17.73
CA GLN A 177 -12.27 -3.37 -17.35
C GLN A 177 -11.65 -3.46 -15.95
N TYR A 178 -12.34 -4.11 -15.02
CA TYR A 178 -11.80 -4.39 -13.68
C TYR A 178 -10.48 -5.17 -13.77
N ARG A 179 -10.45 -6.31 -14.46
CA ARG A 179 -9.22 -7.12 -14.60
C ARG A 179 -8.09 -6.35 -15.27
N ARG A 180 -8.38 -5.55 -16.30
CA ARG A 180 -7.40 -4.69 -16.96
C ARG A 180 -6.83 -3.64 -16.00
N ALA A 181 -7.68 -3.03 -15.17
CA ALA A 181 -7.24 -2.05 -14.18
C ALA A 181 -6.34 -2.69 -13.11
N VAL A 182 -6.74 -3.84 -12.54
CA VAL A 182 -5.94 -4.57 -11.54
C VAL A 182 -4.59 -4.99 -12.12
N TRP A 183 -4.55 -5.50 -13.35
CA TRP A 183 -3.31 -5.81 -14.05
C TRP A 183 -2.41 -4.58 -14.23
N GLY A 184 -2.97 -3.47 -14.70
CA GLY A 184 -2.22 -2.23 -14.88
C GLY A 184 -1.69 -1.65 -13.57
N ILE A 185 -2.44 -1.78 -12.47
CA ILE A 185 -1.98 -1.40 -11.12
C ILE A 185 -0.79 -2.26 -10.71
N ALA A 186 -0.86 -3.58 -10.90
CA ALA A 186 0.27 -4.48 -10.59
C ALA A 186 1.53 -4.13 -11.41
N GLN A 187 1.39 -3.85 -12.71
CA GLN A 187 2.50 -3.40 -13.55
C GLN A 187 3.08 -2.06 -13.05
N THR A 188 2.22 -1.15 -12.60
CA THR A 188 2.64 0.15 -12.04
C THR A 188 3.43 -0.05 -10.75
N ILE A 189 2.96 -0.90 -9.83
CA ILE A 189 3.65 -1.21 -8.57
C ILE A 189 5.06 -1.75 -8.86
N VAL A 190 5.20 -2.74 -9.76
CA VAL A 190 6.50 -3.32 -10.11
C VAL A 190 7.42 -2.27 -10.74
N LYS A 191 6.91 -1.46 -11.67
CA LYS A 191 7.67 -0.38 -12.30
C LYS A 191 8.17 0.63 -11.27
N VAL A 192 7.29 1.08 -10.36
CA VAL A 192 7.63 2.06 -9.31
C VAL A 192 8.64 1.48 -8.33
N ALA A 193 8.48 0.22 -7.90
CA ALA A 193 9.44 -0.46 -7.04
C ALA A 193 10.86 -0.48 -7.65
N GLN A 194 10.95 -0.85 -8.94
CA GLN A 194 12.22 -0.94 -9.67
C GLN A 194 12.89 0.42 -9.91
N GLN A 195 12.10 1.49 -10.03
CA GLN A 195 12.57 2.86 -10.29
C GLN A 195 12.91 3.62 -9.01
N ALA A 196 12.03 3.60 -8.00
CA ALA A 196 12.24 4.29 -6.73
C ALA A 196 13.34 3.64 -5.90
N ARG A 197 13.38 2.29 -5.87
CA ARG A 197 14.33 1.48 -5.09
C ARG A 197 14.47 2.02 -3.66
N LEU A 198 13.34 2.13 -2.96
CA LEU A 198 13.30 2.66 -1.61
C LEU A 198 14.06 1.71 -0.67
N ASP A 199 15.10 2.19 -0.02
CA ASP A 199 15.91 1.43 0.93
C ASP A 199 15.13 1.26 2.24
N PRO A 200 15.24 0.11 2.93
CA PRO A 200 14.64 -0.05 4.25
C PRO A 200 15.13 1.02 5.23
N CYS A 201 14.29 1.38 6.19
CA CYS A 201 14.68 2.29 7.28
C CYS A 201 14.52 1.63 8.66
N ASP A 202 15.02 2.31 9.69
CA ASP A 202 14.77 1.93 11.07
C ASP A 202 13.30 2.22 11.45
N PRO A 203 12.54 1.25 11.99
CA PRO A 203 11.19 1.48 12.53
C PRO A 203 11.09 2.58 13.59
N GLU A 204 12.18 2.94 14.29
CA GLU A 204 12.21 4.08 15.25
C GLU A 204 11.86 5.42 14.58
N LEU A 205 11.97 5.52 13.24
CA LEU A 205 11.51 6.69 12.47
C LEU A 205 9.99 6.95 12.64
N PHE A 206 9.25 5.99 13.18
CA PHE A 206 7.79 5.97 13.24
C PHE A 206 7.22 6.12 14.65
N ASP A 207 8.00 6.62 15.62
CA ASP A 207 7.51 6.76 17.00
C ASP A 207 6.65 8.01 17.23
N ASP A 208 6.74 9.01 16.35
CA ASP A 208 6.00 10.28 16.43
C ASP A 208 5.14 10.56 15.17
N LEU A 209 4.55 9.50 14.61
CA LEU A 209 3.69 9.61 13.43
C LEU A 209 2.48 10.52 13.65
N ARG A 210 2.15 11.31 12.63
CA ARG A 210 1.03 12.26 12.61
C ARG A 210 -0.01 11.84 11.61
N ASN A 211 -1.26 12.19 11.88
CA ASN A 211 -2.31 12.07 10.88
C ASN A 211 -2.17 13.19 9.84
N VAL A 212 -1.55 12.92 8.70
CA VAL A 212 -1.34 13.92 7.63
C VAL A 212 -2.61 14.26 6.82
N PHE A 213 -3.75 13.62 7.15
CA PHE A 213 -5.04 13.97 6.54
C PHE A 213 -5.77 15.08 7.29
N GLU A 214 -5.40 15.33 8.54
CA GLU A 214 -5.86 16.50 9.29
C GLU A 214 -4.97 17.69 8.92
N GLU A 215 -5.60 18.83 8.60
CA GLU A 215 -4.88 20.10 8.54
C GLU A 215 -4.31 20.35 9.94
N GLY A 216 -2.98 20.51 10.03
CA GLY A 216 -2.36 20.95 11.28
C GLY A 216 -2.95 22.30 11.72
N PRO A 217 -2.93 22.61 13.03
CA PRO A 217 -3.37 23.90 13.53
C PRO A 217 -2.62 25.08 12.89
#